data_AF-A0A1F9NLR7-F1
#
_entry.id   AF-A0A1F9NLR7-F1
#
_cell.length_a   1.000
_cell.length_b   1.000
_cell.length_c   1.000
_cell.angle_alpha   90.00
_cell.angle_beta   90.00
_cell.angle_gamma   90.00
#
_symmetry.space_group_name_H-M   'P 1'
#
loop_
_entity.id
_entity.type
_entity.pdbx_description
1 polymer ?
#
loop_
_entity_poly.entity_id
_entity_poly.type
_entity_poly.pdbx_seq_one_letter_code
_entity_poly.pdbx_strand_id
1 'polypeptide(L)'
;MIMVLGASSLGLAGDELAWEKKLPFKTATISYSIKGMENGMETLYIRDHGRERATYRETTSNMMGMKMTNRTVEFKTPDQIYTYDLEKQQGFKGLNPQKYMIEEYDRLSAVEKEKVRENAKKMGAAYTEGMGGQIQQNAVKILGYDCDKVEIMGGSSTYLIHDTDVALKTEMNMMGMKLTMVADSVDKGKVDDKVFEHPAGITAEANSESDKMAQNMARQAIAMLKDPEKAKTMPMMPQLAIPGAEMSAEDKEMMQQVQQMMKGMKGKQAQ
;
A
#
# COMPACT_ATOMS: atom_id res chain seq x y z
N MET A 1 0.62 14.49 7.70
CA MET A 1 0.01 13.22 7.28
C MET A 1 1.04 12.37 6.54
N ILE A 2 1.79 11.54 7.27
CA ILE A 2 2.36 10.33 6.67
C ILE A 2 1.12 9.55 6.20
N MET A 3 0.75 9.73 4.92
CA MET A 3 0.10 8.66 4.21
C MET A 3 1.10 7.53 4.34
N VAL A 4 0.86 6.64 5.31
CA VAL A 4 1.19 5.26 5.12
C VAL A 4 0.37 4.96 3.88
N LEU A 5 1.01 5.16 2.73
CA LEU A 5 0.70 4.45 1.52
C LEU A 5 0.34 3.08 2.06
N GLY A 6 -0.95 2.74 2.03
CA GLY A 6 -1.33 1.37 1.83
C GLY A 6 -0.57 1.04 0.58
N ALA A 7 0.68 0.60 0.77
CA ALA A 7 1.57 0.19 -0.27
C ALA A 7 0.68 -0.82 -0.93
N SER A 8 0.19 -0.45 -2.11
CA SER A 8 -0.50 -1.38 -2.96
C SER A 8 0.59 -2.39 -3.17
N SER A 9 0.57 -3.43 -2.33
CA SER A 9 1.52 -4.52 -2.35
C SER A 9 1.30 -5.03 -3.74
N LEU A 10 2.22 -4.66 -4.64
CA LEU A 10 2.40 -5.34 -5.89
C LEU A 10 2.40 -6.80 -5.45
N GLY A 11 1.33 -7.53 -5.74
CA GLY A 11 1.21 -8.91 -5.31
C GLY A 11 2.43 -9.63 -5.84
N LEU A 12 3.39 -9.91 -4.95
CA LEU A 12 4.65 -10.51 -5.32
C LEU A 12 4.44 -12.01 -5.30
N ALA A 13 4.75 -12.62 -6.44
CA ALA A 13 4.76 -14.04 -6.73
C ALA A 13 3.38 -14.74 -6.75
N GLY A 14 3.07 -15.33 -7.90
CA GLY A 14 1.92 -16.17 -8.19
C GLY A 14 1.84 -16.39 -9.70
N ASP A 15 1.24 -17.48 -10.15
CA ASP A 15 1.03 -17.76 -11.58
C ASP A 15 -0.11 -16.90 -12.18
N GLU A 16 -0.92 -16.26 -11.32
CA GLU A 16 -1.97 -15.31 -11.68
C GLU A 16 -1.54 -13.86 -11.40
N LEU A 17 -2.07 -12.92 -12.19
CA LEU A 17 -1.79 -11.49 -11.99
C LEU A 17 -2.39 -11.02 -10.67
N ALA A 18 -1.76 -10.04 -10.03
CA ALA A 18 -2.19 -9.56 -8.71
C ALA A 18 -3.66 -9.12 -8.63
N TRP A 19 -4.25 -8.71 -9.77
CA TRP A 19 -5.67 -8.33 -9.87
C TRP A 19 -6.63 -9.48 -10.21
N GLU A 20 -6.12 -10.65 -10.63
CA GLU A 20 -6.90 -11.87 -10.85
C GLU A 20 -7.05 -12.67 -9.55
N LYS A 21 -6.10 -12.51 -8.61
CA LYS A 21 -6.08 -13.22 -7.33
C LYS A 21 -7.26 -12.83 -6.43
N LYS A 22 -8.03 -13.85 -6.03
CA LYS A 22 -9.09 -13.74 -5.02
C LYS A 22 -8.53 -14.07 -3.64
N LEU A 23 -8.99 -13.34 -2.63
CA LEU A 23 -8.68 -13.68 -1.25
C LEU A 23 -9.34 -15.02 -0.84
N PRO A 24 -8.74 -15.77 0.10
CA PRO A 24 -9.22 -17.08 0.55
C PRO A 24 -10.54 -17.00 1.35
N PHE A 25 -11.14 -15.82 1.47
CA PHE A 25 -12.41 -15.56 2.10
C PHE A 25 -13.21 -14.55 1.28
N LYS A 26 -14.54 -14.71 1.26
CA LYS A 26 -15.45 -13.79 0.55
C LYS A 26 -15.57 -12.46 1.30
N THR A 27 -15.65 -12.54 2.62
CA THR A 27 -15.71 -11.41 3.54
C THR A 27 -14.75 -11.65 4.70
N ALA A 28 -14.18 -10.57 5.23
CA ALA A 28 -13.44 -10.62 6.49
C ALA A 28 -13.41 -9.26 7.19
N THR A 29 -13.28 -9.28 8.51
CA THR A 29 -12.89 -8.15 9.35
C THR A 29 -11.58 -8.52 10.04
N ILE A 30 -10.54 -7.73 9.83
CA ILE A 30 -9.22 -7.93 10.42
C ILE A 30 -8.92 -6.74 11.32
N SER A 31 -8.75 -6.98 12.61
CA SER A 31 -8.40 -5.94 13.58
C SER A 31 -6.91 -6.00 13.87
N TYR A 32 -6.27 -4.84 13.91
CA TYR A 32 -4.83 -4.70 14.13
C TYR A 32 -4.52 -3.79 15.31
N SER A 33 -3.49 -4.16 16.06
CA SER A 33 -2.84 -3.30 17.04
C SER A 33 -1.59 -2.68 16.43
N ILE A 34 -1.44 -1.37 16.58
CA ILE A 34 -0.29 -0.58 16.12
C ILE A 34 0.48 -0.08 17.34
N LYS A 35 1.81 -0.28 17.35
CA LYS A 35 2.72 0.13 18.43
C LYS A 35 4.02 0.70 17.90
N GLY A 36 4.64 1.60 18.67
CA GLY A 36 5.95 2.17 18.38
C GLY A 36 5.88 3.68 18.22
N MET A 37 6.34 4.19 17.07
CA MET A 37 6.30 5.62 16.72
C MET A 37 4.89 6.21 16.82
N GLU A 38 3.88 5.40 16.49
CA GLU A 38 2.48 5.68 16.76
C GLU A 38 1.87 4.49 17.50
N ASN A 39 0.81 4.74 18.26
CA ASN A 39 0.07 3.72 18.99
C ASN A 39 -1.43 3.87 18.68
N GLY A 40 -2.10 2.76 18.40
CA GLY A 40 -3.50 2.79 18.03
C GLY A 40 -3.97 1.49 17.42
N MET A 41 -5.02 1.57 16.60
CA MET A 41 -5.64 0.42 15.96
C MET A 41 -5.92 0.68 14.49
N GLU A 42 -6.01 -0.40 13.73
CA GLU A 42 -6.53 -0.40 12.38
C GLU A 42 -7.55 -1.53 12.23
N THR A 43 -8.59 -1.33 11.43
CA THR A 43 -9.55 -2.37 11.08
C THR A 43 -9.72 -2.40 9.57
N LEU A 44 -9.43 -3.55 8.97
CA LEU A 44 -9.61 -3.82 7.56
C LEU A 44 -10.86 -4.66 7.37
N TYR A 45 -11.84 -4.09 6.71
CA TYR A 45 -13.03 -4.78 6.23
C TYR A 45 -12.86 -5.16 4.78
N ILE A 46 -13.24 -6.39 4.45
CA ILE A 46 -13.10 -6.98 3.13
C ILE A 46 -14.45 -7.54 2.70
N ARG A 47 -14.85 -7.23 1.47
CA ARG A 47 -15.97 -7.87 0.77
C ARG A 47 -15.55 -8.31 -0.63
N ASP A 48 -16.42 -9.10 -1.26
CA ASP A 48 -16.27 -9.58 -2.63
C ASP A 48 -14.86 -10.13 -2.93
N HIS A 49 -14.38 -11.04 -2.08
CA HIS A 49 -13.06 -11.67 -2.21
C HIS A 49 -11.88 -10.69 -2.28
N GLY A 50 -12.02 -9.50 -1.67
CA GLY A 50 -10.98 -8.48 -1.66
C GLY A 50 -11.15 -7.38 -2.70
N ARG A 51 -12.18 -7.45 -3.56
CA ARG A 51 -12.47 -6.42 -4.56
C ARG A 51 -12.97 -5.11 -3.94
N GLU A 52 -13.57 -5.19 -2.76
CA GLU A 52 -13.96 -4.05 -1.95
C GLU A 52 -13.28 -4.12 -0.59
N ARG A 53 -12.66 -3.00 -0.19
CA ARG A 53 -11.99 -2.88 1.11
C ARG A 53 -12.32 -1.56 1.76
N ALA A 54 -12.48 -1.58 3.08
CA ALA A 54 -12.54 -0.39 3.91
C ALA A 54 -11.52 -0.50 5.03
N THR A 55 -10.64 0.48 5.15
CA THR A 55 -9.61 0.53 6.18
C THR A 55 -9.89 1.70 7.10
N TYR A 56 -10.16 1.42 8.37
CA TYR A 56 -10.32 2.41 9.41
C TYR A 56 -9.07 2.41 10.27
N ARG A 57 -8.44 3.57 10.43
CA ARG A 57 -7.21 3.68 11.21
C ARG A 57 -7.34 4.83 12.20
N GLU A 58 -7.01 4.55 13.45
CA GLU A 58 -6.93 5.55 14.51
C GLU A 58 -5.62 5.37 15.25
N THR A 59 -4.74 6.37 15.15
CA THR A 59 -3.45 6.37 15.85
C THR A 59 -3.22 7.64 16.62
N THR A 60 -2.37 7.52 17.63
CA THR A 60 -1.86 8.64 18.40
C THR A 60 -0.33 8.59 18.40
N SER A 61 0.29 9.76 18.29
CA SER A 61 1.74 9.90 18.36
C SER A 61 2.10 11.12 19.20
N ASN A 62 3.34 11.16 19.68
CA ASN A 62 3.86 12.29 20.42
C ASN A 62 4.96 12.95 19.58
N MET A 63 4.71 14.18 19.14
CA MET A 63 5.66 14.98 18.38
C MET A 63 5.96 16.25 19.16
N MET A 64 7.23 16.42 19.55
CA MET A 64 7.69 17.58 20.36
C MET A 64 6.89 17.83 21.64
N GLY A 65 6.46 16.76 22.33
CA GLY A 65 5.66 16.86 23.55
C GLY A 65 4.17 17.16 23.33
N MET A 66 3.74 17.33 22.07
CA MET A 66 2.34 17.47 21.70
C MET A 66 1.78 16.11 21.25
N LYS A 67 0.59 15.77 21.76
CA LYS A 67 -0.14 14.58 21.33
C LYS A 67 -0.85 14.89 20.01
N MET A 68 -0.48 14.16 18.96
CA MET A 68 -1.15 14.20 17.67
C MET A 68 -2.09 13.00 17.57
N THR A 69 -3.32 13.23 17.10
CA THR A 69 -4.29 12.17 16.80
C THR A 69 -4.51 12.14 15.31
N ASN A 70 -4.60 10.95 14.73
CA ASN A 70 -4.84 10.75 13.31
C ASN A 70 -5.94 9.70 13.15
N ARG A 71 -7.05 10.10 12.52
CA ARG A 71 -8.17 9.22 12.19
C ARG A 71 -8.42 9.26 10.70
N THR A 72 -8.25 8.13 10.04
CA THR A 72 -8.47 8.01 8.60
C THR A 72 -9.42 6.89 8.26
N VAL A 73 -10.09 7.06 7.13
CA VAL A 73 -10.89 6.03 6.49
C VAL A 73 -10.50 5.95 5.02
N GLU A 74 -10.14 4.76 4.55
CA GLU A 74 -9.91 4.50 3.13
C GLU A 74 -10.94 3.51 2.61
N PHE A 75 -11.57 3.81 1.48
CA PHE A 75 -12.40 2.85 0.74
C PHE A 75 -11.78 2.57 -0.61
N LYS A 76 -11.52 1.29 -0.89
CA LYS A 76 -11.09 0.83 -2.20
C LYS A 76 -12.20 0.01 -2.83
N THR A 77 -12.63 0.44 -4.00
CA THR A 77 -13.60 -0.26 -4.86
C THR A 77 -12.91 -0.64 -6.18
N PRO A 78 -13.54 -1.45 -7.05
CA PRO A 78 -13.00 -1.72 -8.38
C PRO A 78 -12.75 -0.46 -9.22
N ASP A 79 -13.55 0.59 -9.03
CA ASP A 79 -13.50 1.80 -9.86
C ASP A 79 -12.68 2.93 -9.25
N GLN A 80 -12.78 3.10 -7.92
CA GLN A 80 -12.31 4.30 -7.22
C GLN A 80 -11.71 3.96 -5.87
N ILE A 81 -10.80 4.84 -5.44
CA ILE A 81 -10.23 4.88 -4.10
C ILE A 81 -10.66 6.20 -3.47
N TYR A 82 -11.18 6.11 -2.25
CA TYR A 82 -11.56 7.23 -1.42
C TYR A 82 -10.69 7.25 -0.19
N THR A 83 -10.21 8.43 0.21
CA THR A 83 -9.44 8.61 1.43
C THR A 83 -9.99 9.80 2.19
N TYR A 84 -10.28 9.60 3.47
CA TYR A 84 -10.82 10.62 4.36
C TYR A 84 -9.87 10.83 5.54
N ASP A 85 -9.56 12.09 5.83
CA ASP A 85 -8.97 12.53 7.09
C ASP A 85 -10.09 13.09 7.96
N LEU A 86 -10.44 12.35 9.03
CA LEU A 86 -11.54 12.69 9.91
C LEU A 86 -11.19 13.81 10.89
N GLU A 87 -9.91 14.06 11.15
CA GLU A 87 -9.49 15.18 11.99
C GLU A 87 -9.54 16.49 11.21
N LYS A 88 -9.11 16.45 9.95
CA LYS A 88 -9.10 17.62 9.06
C LYS A 88 -10.44 17.87 8.37
N GLN A 89 -11.38 16.92 8.48
CA GLN A 89 -12.67 16.95 7.76
C GLN A 89 -12.48 17.09 6.25
N GLN A 90 -11.49 16.36 5.71
CA GLN A 90 -11.12 16.41 4.31
C GLN A 90 -11.28 15.02 3.67
N GLY A 91 -11.71 15.00 2.41
CA GLY A 91 -11.88 13.79 1.64
C GLY A 91 -11.30 13.95 0.24
N PHE A 92 -10.68 12.88 -0.25
CA PHE A 92 -10.16 12.78 -1.61
C PHE A 92 -10.73 11.54 -2.27
N LYS A 93 -11.02 11.63 -3.57
CA LYS A 93 -11.32 10.47 -4.41
C LYS A 93 -10.47 10.49 -5.66
N GLY A 94 -10.02 9.32 -6.07
CA GLY A 94 -9.31 9.11 -7.32
C GLY A 94 -9.72 7.80 -7.96
N LEU A 95 -9.42 7.67 -9.24
CA LEU A 95 -9.59 6.41 -9.95
C LEU A 95 -8.68 5.31 -9.39
N ASN A 96 -9.20 4.08 -9.32
CA ASN A 96 -8.39 2.92 -9.00
C ASN A 96 -7.53 2.53 -10.23
N PRO A 97 -6.18 2.63 -10.17
CA PRO A 97 -5.33 2.29 -11.31
C PRO A 97 -5.50 0.84 -11.79
N GLN A 98 -5.87 -0.07 -10.87
CA GLN A 98 -6.10 -1.48 -11.16
C GLN A 98 -7.17 -1.69 -12.23
N LYS A 99 -8.21 -0.86 -12.26
CA LYS A 99 -9.23 -0.88 -13.32
C LYS A 99 -8.60 -0.74 -14.71
N TYR A 100 -7.77 0.27 -14.88
CA TYR A 100 -7.11 0.55 -16.15
C TYR A 100 -6.05 -0.50 -16.49
N MET A 101 -5.38 -1.06 -15.49
CA MET A 101 -4.47 -2.19 -15.73
C MET A 101 -5.21 -3.40 -16.29
N ILE A 102 -6.39 -3.71 -15.75
CA ILE A 102 -7.26 -4.78 -16.26
C ILE A 102 -7.72 -4.45 -17.69
N GLU A 103 -8.22 -3.24 -17.92
CA GLU A 103 -8.68 -2.82 -19.26
C GLU A 103 -7.55 -2.89 -20.31
N GLU A 104 -6.35 -2.43 -19.99
CA GLU A 104 -5.20 -2.49 -20.90
C GLU A 104 -4.70 -3.92 -21.10
N TYR A 105 -4.73 -4.75 -20.06
CA TYR A 105 -4.43 -6.17 -20.16
C TYR A 105 -5.43 -6.90 -21.04
N ASP A 106 -6.72 -6.60 -20.92
CA ASP A 106 -7.78 -7.28 -21.65
C ASP A 106 -7.79 -7.01 -23.14
N ARG A 107 -7.19 -5.88 -23.56
CA ARG A 107 -6.96 -5.55 -24.97
C ARG A 107 -5.83 -6.35 -25.61
N LEU A 108 -5.01 -7.04 -24.83
CA LEU A 108 -3.89 -7.82 -25.33
C LEU A 108 -4.35 -9.13 -25.97
N SER A 109 -3.62 -9.59 -26.99
CA SER A 109 -3.78 -10.93 -27.54
C SER A 109 -3.42 -12.00 -26.49
N ALA A 110 -3.87 -13.25 -26.69
CA ALA A 110 -3.56 -14.35 -25.77
C ALA A 110 -2.03 -14.56 -25.57
N VAL A 111 -1.25 -14.38 -26.65
CA VAL A 111 0.22 -14.49 -26.60
C VAL A 111 0.83 -13.35 -25.79
N GLU A 112 0.35 -12.11 -25.97
CA GLU A 112 0.82 -10.96 -25.17
C GLU A 112 0.40 -11.08 -23.70
N LYS A 113 -0.80 -11.58 -23.43
CA LYS A 113 -1.31 -11.86 -22.08
C LYS A 113 -0.40 -12.81 -21.32
N GLU A 114 0.04 -13.89 -21.98
CA GLU A 114 0.96 -14.86 -21.38
C GLU A 114 2.34 -14.26 -21.12
N LYS A 115 2.87 -13.51 -22.09
CA LYS A 115 4.14 -12.78 -21.92
C LYS A 115 4.10 -11.81 -20.74
N VAL A 116 2.98 -11.10 -20.55
CA VAL A 116 2.78 -10.19 -19.41
C VAL A 116 2.82 -10.95 -18.07
N ARG A 117 2.18 -12.13 -17.98
CA ARG A 117 2.22 -12.96 -16.75
C ARG A 117 3.64 -13.40 -16.40
N GLU A 118 4.35 -13.96 -17.38
CA GLU A 118 5.74 -14.40 -17.16
C GLU A 118 6.65 -13.24 -16.73
N ASN A 119 6.50 -12.07 -17.37
CA ASN A 119 7.31 -10.90 -17.05
C ASN A 119 6.93 -10.29 -15.70
N ALA A 120 5.67 -10.33 -15.29
CA ALA A 120 5.24 -9.85 -13.98
C ALA A 120 5.91 -10.66 -12.86
N LYS A 121 5.98 -11.98 -13.02
CA LYS A 121 6.67 -12.87 -12.09
C LYS A 121 8.17 -12.55 -11.98
N LYS A 122 8.84 -12.41 -13.13
CA LYS A 122 10.28 -12.06 -13.19
C LYS A 122 10.57 -10.68 -12.61
N MET A 123 9.75 -9.69 -12.97
CA MET A 123 9.92 -8.31 -12.53
C MET A 123 9.66 -8.15 -11.02
N GLY A 124 8.66 -8.85 -10.48
CA GLY A 124 8.41 -8.85 -9.03
C GLY A 124 9.58 -9.42 -8.23
N ALA A 125 10.13 -10.55 -8.66
CA ALA A 125 11.34 -11.13 -8.06
C ALA A 125 12.53 -10.17 -8.16
N ALA A 126 12.82 -9.66 -9.36
CA ALA A 126 13.93 -8.74 -9.60
C ALA A 126 13.79 -7.41 -8.84
N TYR A 127 12.58 -6.89 -8.69
CA TYR A 127 12.31 -5.69 -7.89
C TYR A 127 12.60 -5.93 -6.42
N THR A 128 12.18 -7.08 -5.89
CA THR A 128 12.40 -7.44 -4.48
C THR A 128 13.89 -7.63 -4.21
N GLU A 129 14.58 -8.39 -5.05
CA GLU A 129 16.04 -8.58 -4.99
C GLU A 129 16.80 -7.25 -5.15
N GLY A 130 16.38 -6.40 -6.10
CA GLY A 130 17.00 -5.09 -6.37
C GLY A 130 16.86 -4.10 -5.21
N MET A 131 15.81 -4.23 -4.40
CA MET A 131 15.66 -3.49 -3.13
C MET A 131 16.42 -4.14 -1.96
N GLY A 132 17.28 -5.14 -2.23
CA GLY A 132 17.98 -5.94 -1.22
C GLY A 132 17.02 -6.73 -0.34
N GLY A 133 15.81 -6.99 -0.84
CA GLY A 133 14.77 -7.71 -0.14
C GLY A 133 14.82 -9.21 -0.39
N GLN A 134 14.19 -9.95 0.50
CA GLN A 134 14.09 -11.41 0.44
C GLN A 134 12.64 -11.82 0.68
N ILE A 135 12.17 -12.81 -0.06
CA ILE A 135 10.86 -13.44 0.16
C ILE A 135 11.12 -14.85 0.69
N GLN A 136 10.57 -15.14 1.85
CA GLN A 136 10.52 -16.48 2.41
C GLN A 136 9.07 -16.95 2.40
N GLN A 137 8.76 -17.92 1.55
CA GLN A 137 7.41 -18.48 1.47
C GLN A 137 7.08 -19.30 2.72
N ASN A 138 5.82 -19.23 3.17
CA ASN A 138 5.29 -19.99 4.30
C ASN A 138 6.19 -19.92 5.56
N ALA A 139 6.76 -18.73 5.81
CA ALA A 139 7.74 -18.50 6.86
C ALA A 139 7.20 -18.71 8.28
N VAL A 140 5.91 -18.43 8.50
CA VAL A 140 5.27 -18.54 9.82
C VAL A 140 3.76 -18.71 9.69
N LYS A 141 3.11 -19.30 10.70
CA LYS A 141 1.65 -19.34 10.81
C LYS A 141 1.16 -18.26 11.79
N ILE A 142 0.30 -17.34 11.32
CA ILE A 142 -0.30 -16.28 12.14
C ILE A 142 -1.82 -16.40 12.04
N LEU A 143 -2.51 -16.45 13.19
CA LEU A 143 -3.97 -16.60 13.27
C LEU A 143 -4.53 -17.77 12.41
N GLY A 144 -3.74 -18.84 12.26
CA GLY A 144 -4.09 -20.02 11.47
C GLY A 144 -3.68 -19.97 9.99
N TYR A 145 -3.26 -18.82 9.47
CA TYR A 145 -2.84 -18.65 8.08
C TYR A 145 -1.33 -18.84 7.92
N ASP A 146 -0.93 -19.62 6.93
CA ASP A 146 0.47 -19.66 6.49
C ASP A 146 0.81 -18.32 5.83
N CYS A 147 1.91 -17.71 6.27
CA CYS A 147 2.30 -16.37 5.87
C CYS A 147 3.67 -16.36 5.22
N ASP A 148 3.78 -15.65 4.10
CA ASP A 148 5.04 -15.32 3.46
C ASP A 148 5.69 -14.14 4.18
N LYS A 149 7.00 -14.20 4.41
CA LYS A 149 7.76 -13.10 4.96
C LYS A 149 8.48 -12.38 3.82
N VAL A 150 8.18 -11.10 3.67
CA VAL A 150 8.90 -10.18 2.78
C VAL A 150 9.77 -9.27 3.65
N GLU A 151 11.08 -9.36 3.47
CA GLU A 151 12.04 -8.44 4.05
C GLU A 151 12.54 -7.47 2.99
N ILE A 152 12.80 -6.23 3.37
CA ILE A 152 13.41 -5.21 2.52
C ILE A 152 14.60 -4.58 3.24
N MET A 153 15.51 -3.94 2.48
CA MET A 153 16.64 -3.21 3.07
C MET A 153 16.18 -2.25 4.18
N GLY A 154 16.96 -2.20 5.27
CA GLY A 154 16.64 -1.38 6.44
C GLY A 154 16.04 -2.17 7.62
N GLY A 155 15.83 -3.48 7.47
CA GLY A 155 15.36 -4.35 8.56
C GLY A 155 13.86 -4.27 8.79
N SER A 156 13.10 -3.86 7.77
CA SER A 156 11.64 -3.92 7.79
C SER A 156 11.17 -5.27 7.24
N SER A 157 10.18 -5.87 7.88
CA SER A 157 9.58 -7.14 7.48
C SER A 157 8.06 -7.04 7.44
N THR A 158 7.44 -7.69 6.47
CA THR A 158 5.98 -7.84 6.38
C THR A 158 5.63 -9.30 6.19
N TYR A 159 4.63 -9.77 6.92
CA TYR A 159 4.12 -11.14 6.90
C TYR A 159 2.74 -11.11 6.26
N LEU A 160 2.65 -11.59 5.02
CA LEU A 160 1.44 -11.60 4.19
C LEU A 160 0.82 -13.00 4.25
N ILE A 161 -0.51 -13.13 4.31
CA ILE A 161 -1.15 -14.44 4.08
C ILE A 161 -0.65 -14.96 2.72
N HIS A 162 -0.18 -16.20 2.69
CA HIS A 162 0.44 -16.80 1.52
C HIS A 162 -0.39 -16.57 0.26
N ASP A 163 0.28 -16.18 -0.82
CA ASP A 163 -0.34 -15.87 -2.11
C ASP A 163 -1.33 -14.69 -2.12
N THR A 164 -1.38 -13.86 -1.07
CA THR A 164 -2.24 -12.66 -1.01
C THR A 164 -1.46 -11.39 -0.68
N ASP A 165 -2.14 -10.26 -0.76
CA ASP A 165 -1.64 -8.95 -0.37
C ASP A 165 -2.04 -8.53 1.06
N VAL A 166 -2.66 -9.44 1.84
CA VAL A 166 -3.16 -9.17 3.19
C VAL A 166 -2.06 -9.41 4.23
N ALA A 167 -1.54 -8.34 4.81
CA ALA A 167 -0.57 -8.43 5.90
C ALA A 167 -1.27 -8.83 7.22
N LEU A 168 -0.69 -9.77 7.95
CA LEU A 168 -1.05 -10.07 9.34
C LEU A 168 -0.05 -9.52 10.36
N LYS A 169 1.16 -9.17 9.89
CA LYS A 169 2.16 -8.51 10.72
C LYS A 169 3.07 -7.65 9.86
N THR A 170 3.39 -6.46 10.33
CA THR A 170 4.38 -5.58 9.73
C THR A 170 5.28 -5.03 10.82
N GLU A 171 6.59 -5.15 10.62
CA GLU A 171 7.61 -4.55 11.44
C GLU A 171 8.40 -3.59 10.56
N MET A 172 8.35 -2.30 10.87
CA MET A 172 9.14 -1.30 10.19
C MET A 172 10.23 -0.83 11.14
N ASN A 173 11.44 -0.77 10.62
CA ASN A 173 12.56 -0.11 11.26
C ASN A 173 13.16 0.86 10.26
N MET A 174 13.04 2.16 10.55
CA MET A 174 13.61 3.19 9.70
C MET A 174 14.37 4.17 10.59
N MET A 175 15.70 4.18 10.46
CA MET A 175 16.59 5.10 11.18
C MET A 175 16.36 5.13 12.71
N GLY A 176 16.09 3.96 13.32
CA GLY A 176 15.86 3.84 14.77
C GLY A 176 14.43 4.08 15.22
N MET A 177 13.54 4.52 14.33
CA MET A 177 12.10 4.56 14.56
C MET A 177 11.51 3.18 14.26
N LYS A 178 10.79 2.62 15.24
CA LYS A 178 10.13 1.33 15.12
C LYS A 178 8.62 1.52 15.03
N LEU A 179 7.99 0.78 14.12
CA LEU A 179 6.55 0.62 14.06
C LEU A 179 6.26 -0.86 13.93
N THR A 180 5.31 -1.35 14.72
CA THR A 180 4.84 -2.72 14.66
C THR A 180 3.33 -2.71 14.55
N MET A 181 2.81 -3.37 13.52
CA MET A 181 1.38 -3.59 13.31
C MET A 181 1.14 -5.10 13.33
N VAL A 182 0.21 -5.58 14.14
CA VAL A 182 -0.08 -7.01 14.29
C VAL A 182 -1.58 -7.21 14.23
N ALA A 183 -2.04 -8.15 13.40
CA ALA A 183 -3.43 -8.58 13.40
C ALA A 183 -3.74 -9.30 14.70
N ASP A 184 -4.72 -8.80 15.43
CA ASP A 184 -5.23 -9.39 16.66
C ASP A 184 -6.30 -10.44 16.36
N SER A 185 -7.04 -10.28 15.26
CA SER A 185 -8.10 -11.22 14.86
C SER A 185 -8.38 -11.17 13.36
N VAL A 186 -8.91 -12.28 12.83
CA VAL A 186 -9.49 -12.38 11.48
C VAL A 186 -10.85 -13.04 11.61
N ASP A 187 -11.93 -12.25 11.52
CA ASP A 187 -13.31 -12.74 11.52
C ASP A 187 -13.80 -12.86 10.08
N LYS A 188 -14.28 -14.05 9.68
CA LYS A 188 -14.82 -14.33 8.33
C LYS A 188 -16.34 -14.16 8.26
N GLY A 189 -16.94 -13.56 9.28
CA GLY A 189 -18.35 -13.27 9.37
C GLY A 189 -18.84 -12.27 8.32
N LYS A 190 -20.13 -11.92 8.43
CA LYS A 190 -20.74 -10.89 7.60
C LYS A 190 -20.14 -9.52 7.95
N VAL A 191 -19.75 -8.78 6.92
CA VAL A 191 -19.38 -7.36 7.04
C VAL A 191 -20.62 -6.50 6.77
N ASP A 192 -20.90 -5.55 7.67
CA ASP A 192 -22.03 -4.63 7.54
C ASP A 192 -21.79 -3.64 6.38
N ASP A 193 -22.82 -3.30 5.62
CA ASP A 193 -22.70 -2.37 4.50
C ASP A 193 -22.37 -0.95 4.96
N LYS A 194 -22.72 -0.59 6.21
CA LYS A 194 -22.45 0.72 6.81
C LYS A 194 -20.97 1.06 6.89
N VAL A 195 -20.06 0.08 6.96
CA VAL A 195 -18.61 0.35 6.99
C VAL A 195 -18.06 0.77 5.63
N PHE A 196 -18.89 0.80 4.60
CA PHE A 196 -18.57 1.32 3.26
C PHE A 196 -19.36 2.60 2.94
N GLU A 197 -20.13 3.13 3.88
CA GLU A 197 -20.80 4.43 3.72
C GLU A 197 -19.79 5.56 3.95
N HIS A 198 -19.89 6.61 3.14
CA HIS A 198 -19.01 7.78 3.26
C HIS A 198 -19.26 8.52 4.58
N PRO A 199 -18.20 9.04 5.24
CA PRO A 199 -18.34 9.81 6.47
C PRO A 199 -19.28 11.01 6.29
N ALA A 200 -20.24 11.15 7.20
CA ALA A 200 -21.20 12.24 7.16
C ALA A 200 -20.49 13.61 7.25
N GLY A 201 -20.88 14.55 6.37
CA GLY A 201 -20.36 15.92 6.39
C GLY A 201 -19.02 16.12 5.69
N ILE A 202 -18.35 15.07 5.19
CA ILE A 202 -17.09 15.19 4.44
C ILE A 202 -17.34 14.85 2.98
N THR A 203 -17.01 15.79 2.07
CA THR A 203 -17.10 15.56 0.62
C THR A 203 -15.74 15.10 0.09
N ALA A 204 -15.73 14.02 -0.68
CA ALA A 204 -14.51 13.57 -1.36
C ALA A 204 -14.29 14.35 -2.67
N GLU A 205 -13.24 15.15 -2.68
CA GLU A 205 -12.83 15.97 -3.83
C GLU A 205 -12.04 15.14 -4.84
N ALA A 206 -12.37 15.30 -6.12
CA ALA A 206 -11.66 14.63 -7.21
C ALA A 206 -10.54 15.53 -7.74
N ASN A 207 -9.41 14.92 -8.12
CA ASN A 207 -8.33 15.61 -8.81
C ASN A 207 -8.12 15.00 -10.20
N SER A 208 -8.47 15.77 -11.24
CA SER A 208 -8.34 15.32 -12.63
C SER A 208 -6.90 15.06 -13.09
N GLU A 209 -5.92 15.68 -12.44
CA GLU A 209 -4.49 15.42 -12.70
C GLU A 209 -4.08 14.07 -12.12
N SER A 210 -4.49 13.78 -10.88
CA SER A 210 -4.26 12.48 -10.23
C SER A 210 -4.93 11.34 -11.01
N ASP A 211 -6.13 11.56 -11.54
CA ASP A 211 -6.85 10.60 -12.38
C ASP A 211 -6.12 10.31 -13.70
N LYS A 212 -5.62 11.35 -14.38
CA LYS A 212 -4.80 11.18 -15.59
C LYS A 212 -3.50 10.44 -15.28
N MET A 213 -2.88 10.74 -14.14
CA MET A 213 -1.68 10.06 -13.70
C MET A 213 -1.95 8.56 -13.45
N ALA A 214 -3.03 8.22 -12.74
CA ALA A 214 -3.43 6.84 -12.50
C ALA A 214 -3.60 6.04 -13.80
N GLN A 215 -4.28 6.62 -14.80
CA GLN A 215 -4.44 6.01 -16.12
C GLN A 215 -3.11 5.85 -16.86
N ASN A 216 -2.23 6.85 -16.79
CA ASN A 216 -0.92 6.79 -17.44
C ASN A 216 -0.02 5.75 -16.79
N MET A 217 -0.02 5.65 -15.45
CA MET A 217 0.71 4.63 -14.71
C MET A 217 0.24 3.22 -15.09
N ALA A 218 -1.07 3.00 -15.16
CA ALA A 218 -1.62 1.71 -15.57
C ALA A 218 -1.20 1.31 -16.99
N ARG A 219 -1.30 2.25 -17.95
CA ARG A 219 -0.84 2.03 -19.33
C ARG A 219 0.65 1.72 -19.41
N GLN A 220 1.47 2.47 -18.69
CA GLN A 220 2.92 2.25 -18.65
C GLN A 220 3.28 0.92 -17.99
N ALA A 221 2.60 0.52 -16.93
CA ALA A 221 2.84 -0.75 -16.24
C ALA A 221 2.58 -1.94 -17.18
N ILE A 222 1.45 -1.96 -17.90
CA ILE A 222 1.15 -3.02 -18.87
C ILE A 222 2.13 -2.97 -20.07
N ALA A 223 2.48 -1.78 -20.57
CA ALA A 223 3.46 -1.64 -21.64
C ALA A 223 4.84 -2.19 -21.24
N MET A 224 5.29 -1.91 -20.01
CA MET A 224 6.54 -2.42 -19.46
C MET A 224 6.52 -3.94 -19.31
N LEU A 225 5.43 -4.51 -18.80
CA LEU A 225 5.27 -5.95 -18.69
C LEU A 225 5.23 -6.63 -20.06
N LYS A 226 4.70 -5.96 -21.07
CA LYS A 226 4.64 -6.48 -22.43
C LYS A 226 6.02 -6.48 -23.13
N ASP A 227 6.84 -5.48 -22.86
CA ASP A 227 8.16 -5.32 -23.48
C ASP A 227 9.19 -4.67 -22.52
N PRO A 228 9.77 -5.46 -21.58
CA PRO A 228 10.65 -4.94 -20.53
C PRO A 228 11.92 -4.26 -21.05
N GLU A 229 12.44 -4.68 -22.20
CA GLU A 229 13.66 -4.10 -22.79
C GLU A 229 13.41 -2.68 -23.31
N LYS A 230 12.21 -2.38 -23.81
CA LYS A 230 11.81 -1.01 -24.16
C LYS A 230 11.49 -0.15 -22.94
N ALA A 231 11.19 -0.76 -21.79
CA ALA A 231 10.94 -0.03 -20.56
C ALA A 231 12.24 0.46 -19.89
N LYS A 232 13.37 -0.23 -20.10
CA LYS A 232 14.70 0.19 -19.59
C LYS A 232 15.14 1.57 -20.12
N THR A 233 14.58 2.01 -21.25
CA THR A 233 14.87 3.33 -21.86
C THR A 233 13.84 4.40 -21.49
N MET A 234 12.77 4.04 -20.77
CA MET A 234 11.84 5.03 -20.23
C MET A 234 12.43 5.65 -18.96
N PRO A 235 12.35 6.98 -18.79
CA PRO A 235 12.74 7.61 -17.53
C PRO A 235 11.90 7.00 -16.41
N MET A 236 12.56 6.31 -15.47
CA MET A 236 11.96 5.89 -14.21
C MET A 236 11.33 7.15 -13.57
N MET A 237 10.01 7.18 -13.44
CA MET A 237 9.35 8.21 -12.67
C MET A 237 9.96 8.20 -11.27
N PRO A 238 10.35 9.36 -10.70
CA PRO A 238 10.83 9.42 -9.34
C PRO A 238 9.80 8.75 -8.44
N GLN A 239 10.21 7.67 -7.78
CA GLN A 239 9.42 7.03 -6.75
C GLN A 239 9.05 8.09 -5.69
N LEU A 240 7.76 8.11 -5.31
CA LEU A 240 7.21 8.83 -4.15
C LEU A 240 6.95 10.34 -4.28
N ALA A 241 6.23 10.77 -5.33
CA ALA A 241 5.41 11.98 -5.21
C ALA A 241 4.02 11.69 -5.77
N ILE A 242 3.02 11.56 -4.88
CA ILE A 242 1.61 11.70 -5.28
C ILE A 242 1.42 13.19 -5.60
N PRO A 243 1.16 13.59 -6.86
CA PRO A 243 0.82 14.97 -7.17
C PRO A 243 -0.64 15.20 -6.78
N GLY A 244 -0.86 16.22 -5.95
CA GLY A 244 -2.19 16.67 -5.55
C GLY A 244 -2.46 16.65 -4.04
N ALA A 245 -1.64 15.97 -3.24
CA ALA A 245 -1.56 16.30 -1.82
C ALA A 245 -0.62 17.50 -1.69
N GLU A 246 -1.15 18.70 -1.47
CA GLU A 246 -0.32 19.73 -0.82
C GLU A 246 0.20 19.09 0.45
N MET A 247 1.52 18.82 0.50
CA MET A 247 2.14 18.36 1.73
C MET A 247 1.75 19.36 2.82
N SER A 248 1.06 18.85 3.85
CA SER A 248 0.72 19.67 5.00
C SER A 248 2.00 20.27 5.59
N ALA A 249 1.90 21.40 6.28
CA ALA A 249 3.06 22.03 6.89
C ALA A 249 3.84 21.03 7.77
N GLU A 250 3.13 20.14 8.44
CA GLU A 250 3.66 19.03 9.26
C GLU A 250 4.46 18.02 8.43
N ASP A 251 4.02 17.68 7.22
CA ASP A 251 4.74 16.76 6.32
C ASP A 251 5.98 17.41 5.72
N LYS A 252 5.92 18.72 5.44
CA LYS A 252 7.08 19.50 5.00
C LYS A 252 8.12 19.57 6.10
N GLU A 253 7.70 19.79 7.34
CA GLU A 253 8.58 19.87 8.50
C GLU A 253 9.24 18.52 8.81
N MET A 254 8.49 17.42 8.72
CA MET A 254 9.01 16.07 8.87
C MET A 254 9.99 15.68 7.76
N MET A 255 9.70 16.02 6.50
CA MET A 255 10.64 15.84 5.39
C MET A 255 11.91 16.68 5.57
N GLN A 256 11.79 17.93 6.02
CA GLN A 256 12.93 18.77 6.36
C GLN A 256 13.75 18.19 7.51
N GLN A 257 13.11 17.62 8.52
CA GLN A 257 13.79 16.99 9.65
C GLN A 257 14.54 15.72 9.24
N VAL A 258 13.95 14.89 8.37
CA VAL A 258 14.62 13.73 7.75
C VAL A 258 15.83 14.18 6.93
N GLN A 259 15.69 15.25 6.14
CA GLN A 259 16.80 15.82 5.38
C GLN A 259 17.91 16.39 6.28
N GLN A 260 17.56 17.03 7.39
CA GLN A 260 18.55 17.54 8.36
C GLN A 260 19.28 16.41 9.09
N MET A 261 18.57 15.35 9.50
CA MET A 261 19.19 14.15 10.08
C MET A 261 20.16 13.48 9.10
N MET A 262 19.77 13.35 7.84
CA MET A 262 20.61 12.79 6.77
C MET A 262 21.88 13.63 6.52
N LYS A 263 21.77 14.97 6.59
CA LYS A 263 22.92 15.87 6.50
C LYS A 263 23.84 15.74 7.73
N GLY A 264 23.28 15.60 8.92
CA GLY A 264 24.05 15.38 10.16
C GLY A 264 24.81 14.06 10.20
N MET A 265 24.27 13.00 9.59
CA MET A 265 24.95 11.70 9.47
C MET A 265 26.09 11.72 8.45
N LYS A 266 25.95 12.44 7.33
CA LYS A 266 27.04 12.63 6.35
C LYS A 266 28.18 13.50 6.88
N GLY A 267 27.92 14.38 7.84
CA GLY A 267 28.95 15.21 8.50
C GLY A 267 29.81 14.47 9.53
N LYS A 268 29.39 13.30 10.02
CA LYS A 268 30.13 12.52 11.03
C LYS A 268 31.04 11.42 10.44
N GLN A 269 31.09 11.28 9.12
CA GLN A 269 32.04 10.39 8.43
C GLN A 269 33.30 11.11 7.94
N ALA A 270 33.46 12.40 8.24
CA ALA A 270 34.65 13.19 7.95
C ALA A 270 35.21 13.82 9.23
N GLN A 271 35.63 12.99 10.18
CA GLN A 271 36.60 13.35 11.23
C GLN A 271 37.26 12.08 11.78
#